data_AF-H9FFE1-F1
#
_entry.id   AF-H9FFE1-F1
#
_cell.length_a   1.000
_cell.length_b   1.000
_cell.length_c   1.000
_cell.angle_alpha   90.00
_cell.angle_beta   90.00
_cell.angle_gamma   90.00
#
_symmetry.space_group_name_H-M   'P 1'
#
loop_
_entity.id
_entity.type
_entity.pdbx_description
1 polymer ?
#
loop_
_entity_poly.entity_id
_entity_poly.type
_entity_poly.pdbx_seq_one_letter_code
_entity_poly.pdbx_strand_id
1 'polypeptide(L)'
;FIHLLWSSVLQIVLSIFFLWRELGPSVLAGVGVMVLVIPINAILSTKSRTIQVKNMKNKDKRLKIMNEILSGIKILKYFAWEPSFRDQVQNLRKKELKNLLAFSQLQCVVMFIFQLTPVLVSVVTFSVYVLVDSNNILDAQKAFTSITLFNILRFPLSMLPMMISSMLQAGVSTERLEKYLGGDDLDTSAIRHDCNFDKAVQFSEASFTWERDMEATIRDVNLDIMPGHLVAV
;
A
#
# COMPACT_ATOMS: atom_id res chain seq x y z
N PHE A 1 -3.19 14.75 -4.49
CA PHE A 1 -1.84 14.29 -4.86
C PHE A 1 -1.40 14.70 -6.26
N ILE A 2 -2.25 14.70 -7.29
CA ILE A 2 -1.83 15.09 -8.65
C ILE A 2 -1.24 16.50 -8.69
N HIS A 3 -1.87 17.49 -8.06
CA HIS A 3 -1.30 18.85 -7.99
C HIS A 3 -0.02 18.95 -7.16
N LEU A 4 0.23 18.02 -6.24
CA LEU A 4 1.48 18.01 -5.50
C LEU A 4 2.67 17.67 -6.41
N LEU A 5 2.49 16.96 -7.52
CA LEU A 5 3.61 16.58 -8.41
C LEU A 5 4.29 17.80 -9.01
N TRP A 6 3.54 18.59 -9.78
CA TRP A 6 4.08 19.78 -10.42
C TRP A 6 4.50 20.82 -9.37
N SER A 7 3.72 20.97 -8.29
CA SER A 7 4.05 21.87 -7.18
C SER A 7 5.36 21.48 -6.48
N SER A 8 5.61 20.18 -6.26
CA SER A 8 6.82 19.70 -5.59
C SER A 8 8.06 19.93 -6.45
N VAL A 9 7.95 19.70 -7.75
CA VAL A 9 9.06 19.98 -8.71
C VAL A 9 9.37 21.47 -8.71
N LEU A 10 8.36 22.33 -8.82
CA LEU A 10 8.53 23.77 -8.77
C LEU A 10 9.15 24.23 -7.44
N GLN A 11 8.68 23.70 -6.31
CA GLN A 11 9.22 24.00 -4.98
C GLN A 11 10.69 23.59 -4.86
N ILE A 12 11.07 22.40 -5.36
CA ILE A 12 12.46 21.94 -5.37
C ILE A 12 13.35 22.90 -6.17
N VAL A 13 12.93 23.26 -7.38
CA VAL A 13 13.69 24.15 -8.26
C VAL A 13 13.89 25.53 -7.62
N LEU A 14 12.82 26.14 -7.11
CA LEU A 14 12.90 27.47 -6.46
C LEU A 14 13.72 27.43 -5.17
N SER A 15 13.56 26.41 -4.33
CA SER A 15 14.35 26.28 -3.10
C SER A 15 15.84 26.10 -3.39
N ILE A 16 16.21 25.29 -4.39
CA ILE A 16 17.61 25.13 -4.80
C ILE A 16 18.15 26.44 -5.39
N PHE A 17 17.36 27.16 -6.20
CA PHE A 17 17.74 28.45 -6.76
C PHE A 17 18.06 29.49 -5.67
N PHE A 18 17.19 29.65 -4.67
CA PHE A 18 17.43 30.57 -3.57
C PHE A 18 18.59 30.15 -2.68
N LEU A 19 18.71 28.85 -2.39
CA LEU A 19 19.87 28.33 -1.66
C LEU A 19 21.18 28.62 -2.41
N TRP A 20 21.21 28.42 -3.73
CA TRP A 20 22.39 28.69 -4.55
C TRP A 20 22.77 30.17 -4.52
N ARG A 21 21.80 31.07 -4.45
CA ARG A 21 22.06 32.51 -4.32
C ARG A 21 22.70 32.87 -2.97
N GLU A 22 22.32 32.19 -1.89
CA GLU A 22 22.82 32.47 -0.53
C GLU A 22 24.17 31.82 -0.24
N LEU A 23 24.36 30.56 -0.65
CA LEU A 23 25.50 29.71 -0.28
C LEU A 23 26.33 29.23 -1.48
N GLY A 24 25.95 29.57 -2.71
CA GLY A 24 26.69 29.18 -3.91
C GLY A 24 26.77 27.65 -4.11
N PRO A 25 27.90 27.13 -4.63
CA PRO A 25 28.08 25.71 -4.91
C PRO A 25 27.99 24.78 -3.69
N SER A 26 28.18 25.30 -2.47
CA SER A 26 28.15 24.52 -1.22
C SER A 26 26.81 23.84 -0.97
N VAL A 27 25.72 24.35 -1.57
CA VAL A 27 24.37 23.76 -1.51
C VAL A 27 24.34 22.32 -2.01
N LEU A 28 25.19 21.97 -3.00
CA LEU A 28 25.25 20.61 -3.54
C LEU A 28 25.63 19.58 -2.48
N ALA A 29 26.45 19.95 -1.50
CA ALA A 29 26.79 19.07 -0.39
C ALA A 29 25.56 18.76 0.48
N GLY A 30 24.76 19.78 0.83
CA GLY A 30 23.52 19.62 1.58
C GLY A 30 22.47 18.80 0.84
N VAL A 31 22.26 19.09 -0.45
CA VAL A 31 21.35 18.30 -1.31
C VAL A 31 21.84 16.86 -1.43
N GLY A 32 23.15 16.64 -1.57
CA GLY A 32 23.75 15.30 -1.58
C GLY A 32 23.42 14.50 -0.32
N VAL A 33 23.55 15.11 0.86
CA VAL A 33 23.15 14.48 2.14
C VAL A 33 21.66 14.12 2.14
N MET A 34 20.79 15.03 1.70
CA MET A 34 19.35 14.75 1.62
C MET A 34 19.04 13.57 0.69
N VAL A 35 19.68 13.53 -0.48
CA VAL A 35 19.50 12.44 -1.45
C VAL A 35 20.02 11.11 -0.88
N LEU A 36 21.13 11.11 -0.14
CA LEU A 36 21.67 9.90 0.53
C LEU A 36 20.78 9.38 1.66
N VAL A 37 20.02 10.24 2.33
CA VAL A 37 19.07 9.82 3.38
C VAL A 37 17.88 9.04 2.79
N ILE A 38 17.50 9.32 1.53
CA ILE A 38 16.38 8.63 0.85
C ILE A 38 16.59 7.10 0.77
N PRO A 39 17.70 6.55 0.20
CA PRO A 39 17.90 5.11 0.13
C PRO A 39 18.07 4.47 1.52
N ILE A 40 18.67 5.17 2.49
CA ILE A 40 18.76 4.68 3.87
C ILE A 40 17.35 4.44 4.45
N ASN A 41 16.46 5.42 4.29
CA ASN A 41 15.06 5.29 4.71
C ASN A 41 14.33 4.19 3.94
N ALA A 42 14.60 4.01 2.64
CA ALA A 42 14.01 2.94 1.84
C ALA A 42 14.42 1.54 2.35
N ILE A 43 15.70 1.33 2.65
CA ILE A 43 16.21 0.06 3.19
C ILE A 43 15.62 -0.22 4.58
N LEU A 44 15.56 0.79 5.46
CA LEU A 44 14.95 0.62 6.78
C LEU A 44 13.45 0.31 6.67
N SER A 45 12.73 1.02 5.81
CA SER A 45 11.30 0.81 5.57
C SER A 45 10.99 -0.59 5.03
N THR A 46 11.78 -1.09 4.06
CA THR A 46 11.62 -2.46 3.54
C THR A 46 11.88 -3.52 4.61
N LYS A 47 12.86 -3.31 5.49
CA LYS A 47 13.10 -4.18 6.65
C LYS A 47 11.92 -4.13 7.65
N SER A 48 11.41 -2.93 7.96
CA SER A 48 10.21 -2.76 8.80
C SER A 48 8.99 -3.48 8.22
N ARG A 49 8.77 -3.37 6.90
CA ARG A 49 7.69 -4.08 6.20
C ARG A 49 7.82 -5.60 6.34
N THR A 50 9.05 -6.12 6.21
CA THR A 50 9.32 -7.56 6.36
C THR A 50 8.96 -8.07 7.77
N ILE A 51 9.33 -7.32 8.81
CA ILE A 51 8.96 -7.65 10.20
C ILE A 51 7.44 -7.55 10.39
N GLN A 52 6.80 -6.53 9.82
CA GLN A 52 5.35 -6.36 9.90
C GLN A 52 4.60 -7.53 9.26
N VAL A 53 5.01 -7.97 8.07
CA VAL A 53 4.42 -9.15 7.40
C VAL A 53 4.62 -10.42 8.25
N LYS A 54 5.82 -10.62 8.83
CA LYS A 54 6.06 -11.74 9.74
C LYS A 54 5.16 -11.69 10.98
N ASN A 55 4.92 -10.49 11.51
CA ASN A 55 4.03 -10.29 12.64
C ASN A 55 2.57 -10.57 12.28
N MET A 56 2.10 -10.14 11.09
CA MET A 56 0.75 -10.46 10.60
C MET A 56 0.53 -11.98 10.50
N LYS A 57 1.50 -12.73 9.96
CA LYS A 57 1.41 -14.20 9.92
C LYS A 57 1.24 -14.84 11.30
N ASN A 58 1.93 -14.32 12.33
CA ASN A 58 1.76 -14.81 13.70
C ASN A 58 0.40 -14.42 14.28
N LYS A 59 -0.06 -13.20 13.98
CA LYS A 59 -1.38 -12.69 14.37
C LYS A 59 -2.51 -13.53 13.77
N ASP A 60 -2.42 -13.89 12.50
CA ASP A 60 -3.41 -14.72 11.81
C ASP A 60 -3.49 -16.12 12.44
N LYS A 61 -2.32 -16.73 12.73
CA LYS A 61 -2.27 -18.02 13.46
C LYS A 61 -2.92 -17.92 14.83
N ARG A 62 -2.63 -16.86 15.59
CA ARG A 62 -3.22 -16.67 16.92
C ARG A 62 -4.75 -16.51 16.82
N LEU A 63 -5.23 -15.72 15.87
CA LEU A 63 -6.67 -15.52 15.64
C LEU A 63 -7.36 -16.81 15.20
N LYS A 64 -6.71 -17.62 14.36
CA LYS A 64 -7.22 -18.94 13.97
C LYS A 64 -7.40 -19.86 15.18
N ILE A 65 -6.37 -20.01 16.02
CA ILE A 65 -6.46 -20.85 17.23
C ILE A 65 -7.51 -20.30 18.20
N MET A 66 -7.61 -18.97 18.36
CA MET A 66 -8.66 -18.37 19.19
C MET A 66 -10.07 -18.72 18.68
N ASN A 67 -10.28 -18.71 17.36
CA ASN A 67 -11.56 -19.11 16.77
C ASN A 67 -11.87 -20.60 17.00
N GLU A 68 -10.85 -21.47 16.90
CA GLU A 68 -10.99 -22.91 17.20
C GLU A 68 -11.35 -23.15 18.67
N ILE A 69 -10.69 -22.45 19.61
CA ILE A 69 -11.00 -22.51 21.05
C ILE A 69 -12.45 -22.07 21.32
N LEU A 70 -12.90 -20.96 20.72
CA LEU A 70 -14.25 -20.45 20.93
C LEU A 70 -15.31 -21.40 20.35
N SER A 71 -15.08 -21.95 19.17
CA SER A 71 -16.00 -22.89 18.52
C SER A 71 -16.08 -24.22 19.28
N GLY A 72 -14.97 -24.65 19.90
CA GLY A 72 -14.85 -25.93 20.62
C GLY A 72 -14.89 -25.84 22.15
N ILE A 73 -15.28 -24.71 22.73
CA ILE A 73 -15.02 -24.42 24.17
C ILE A 73 -15.57 -25.47 25.13
N LYS A 74 -16.74 -26.06 24.82
CA LYS A 74 -17.38 -27.06 25.67
C LYS A 74 -16.52 -28.33 25.79
N ILE A 75 -15.94 -28.78 24.68
CA ILE A 75 -15.06 -29.96 24.62
C ILE A 75 -13.78 -29.70 25.41
N LEU A 76 -13.15 -28.53 25.21
CA LEU A 76 -11.92 -28.16 25.92
C LEU A 76 -12.12 -28.18 27.44
N LYS A 77 -13.27 -27.71 27.94
CA LYS A 77 -13.61 -27.75 29.37
C LYS A 77 -13.84 -29.17 29.88
N TYR A 78 -14.55 -30.02 29.13
CA TYR A 78 -14.78 -31.41 29.55
C TYR A 78 -13.47 -32.19 29.75
N PHE A 79 -12.47 -31.93 28.92
CA PHE A 79 -11.16 -32.61 28.98
C PHE A 79 -10.09 -31.84 29.78
N ALA A 80 -10.44 -30.70 30.39
CA ALA A 80 -9.50 -29.83 31.11
C ALA A 80 -8.26 -29.42 30.29
N TRP A 81 -8.42 -29.22 28.97
CA TRP A 81 -7.33 -28.90 28.04
C TRP A 81 -6.99 -27.40 27.97
N GLU A 82 -7.67 -26.54 28.72
CA GLU A 82 -7.48 -25.09 28.68
C GLU A 82 -6.02 -24.64 28.95
N PRO A 83 -5.26 -25.25 29.89
CA PRO A 83 -3.87 -24.86 30.11
C PRO A 83 -2.98 -25.08 28.88
N SER A 84 -3.16 -26.21 28.18
CA SER A 84 -2.39 -26.52 26.97
C SER A 84 -2.67 -25.52 25.84
N PHE A 85 -3.94 -25.21 25.59
CA PHE A 85 -4.32 -24.22 24.58
C PHE A 85 -3.89 -22.80 24.97
N ARG A 86 -3.93 -22.45 26.27
CA ARG A 86 -3.40 -21.18 26.78
C ARG A 86 -1.91 -21.04 26.47
N ASP A 87 -1.12 -22.08 26.73
CA ASP A 87 0.33 -22.05 26.48
C ASP A 87 0.64 -21.91 24.99
N GLN A 88 -0.13 -22.57 24.11
CA GLN A 88 -0.01 -22.40 22.66
C GLN A 88 -0.25 -20.94 22.23
N VAL A 89 -1.33 -20.32 22.72
CA VAL A 89 -1.65 -18.91 22.43
C VAL A 89 -0.57 -17.98 23.00
N GLN A 90 -0.08 -18.24 24.21
CA GLN A 90 0.96 -17.45 24.85
C GLN A 90 2.29 -17.55 24.11
N ASN A 91 2.64 -18.72 23.57
CA ASN A 91 3.83 -18.90 22.74
C ASN A 91 3.75 -18.11 21.43
N LEU A 92 2.58 -18.04 20.79
CA LEU A 92 2.36 -17.15 19.64
C LEU A 92 2.47 -15.67 20.04
N ARG A 93 1.88 -15.29 21.18
CA ARG A 93 1.94 -13.92 21.69
C ARG A 93 3.37 -13.47 21.98
N LYS A 94 4.23 -14.33 22.55
CA LYS A 94 5.67 -14.05 22.73
C LYS A 94 6.36 -13.76 21.39
N LYS A 95 6.04 -14.51 20.33
CA LYS A 95 6.59 -14.29 18.98
C LYS A 95 6.09 -12.98 18.37
N GLU A 96 4.81 -12.63 18.54
CA GLU A 96 4.26 -11.32 18.15
C GLU A 96 4.99 -10.18 18.85
N LEU A 97 5.12 -10.24 20.17
CA LEU A 97 5.77 -9.21 20.98
C LEU A 97 7.25 -9.02 20.60
N LYS A 98 7.98 -10.12 20.33
CA LYS A 98 9.36 -10.03 19.84
C LYS A 98 9.46 -9.31 18.49
N ASN A 99 8.55 -9.60 17.56
CA ASN A 99 8.51 -8.91 16.27
C ASN A 99 8.09 -7.44 16.42
N LEU A 100 7.12 -7.15 17.30
CA LEU A 100 6.69 -5.79 17.60
C LEU A 100 7.82 -4.96 18.20
N LEU A 101 8.58 -5.51 19.13
CA LEU A 101 9.75 -4.84 19.71
C LEU A 101 10.78 -4.51 18.63
N ALA A 102 11.13 -5.49 17.78
CA ALA A 102 12.07 -5.28 16.69
C ALA A 102 11.56 -4.23 15.67
N PHE A 103 10.25 -4.22 15.39
CA PHE A 103 9.62 -3.20 14.55
C PHE A 103 9.72 -1.81 15.19
N SER A 104 9.35 -1.67 16.46
CA SER A 104 9.43 -0.40 17.20
C SER A 104 10.85 0.13 17.27
N GLN A 105 11.85 -0.74 17.51
CA GLN A 105 13.26 -0.35 17.49
C GLN A 105 13.68 0.21 16.13
N LEU A 106 13.27 -0.42 15.02
CA LEU A 106 13.52 0.12 13.68
C LEU A 106 12.81 1.47 13.46
N GLN A 107 11.58 1.62 13.92
CA GLN A 107 10.85 2.89 13.81
C GLN A 107 11.55 4.02 14.60
N CYS A 108 12.08 3.73 15.78
CA CYS A 108 12.89 4.69 16.53
C CYS A 108 14.12 5.13 15.74
N VAL A 109 14.83 4.20 15.09
CA VAL A 109 15.99 4.52 14.25
C VAL A 109 15.59 5.40 13.06
N VAL A 110 14.49 5.08 12.38
CA VAL A 110 13.97 5.89 11.26
C VAL A 110 13.61 7.31 11.73
N MET A 111 12.86 7.42 12.84
CA MET A 111 12.52 8.71 13.45
C MET A 111 13.76 9.51 13.86
N PHE A 112 14.78 8.85 14.42
CA PHE A 112 16.02 9.48 14.82
C PHE A 112 16.79 10.05 13.61
N ILE A 113 16.95 9.26 12.53
CA ILE A 113 17.57 9.73 11.29
C ILE A 113 16.78 10.91 10.72
N PHE A 114 15.46 10.83 10.73
CA PHE A 114 14.59 11.92 10.32
C PHE A 114 14.85 13.17 11.18
N GLN A 115 14.86 13.08 12.50
CA GLN A 115 15.08 14.24 13.36
C GLN A 115 16.49 14.83 13.21
N LEU A 116 17.50 14.01 12.95
CA LEU A 116 18.89 14.45 12.75
C LEU A 116 19.16 15.06 11.37
N THR A 117 18.36 14.73 10.36
CA THR A 117 18.64 15.14 8.96
C THR A 117 18.87 16.66 8.81
N PRO A 118 18.05 17.57 9.37
CA PRO A 118 18.26 19.01 9.23
C PRO A 118 19.59 19.48 9.84
N VAL A 119 19.98 18.88 10.95
CA VAL A 119 21.25 19.19 11.63
C VAL A 119 22.41 18.73 10.76
N LEU A 120 22.38 17.50 10.26
CA LEU A 120 23.43 16.97 9.38
C LEU A 120 23.58 17.79 8.10
N VAL A 121 22.46 18.12 7.45
CA VAL A 121 22.47 18.97 6.24
C VAL A 121 23.09 20.33 6.53
N SER A 122 22.68 20.99 7.61
CA SER A 122 23.17 22.32 7.96
C SER A 122 24.67 22.30 8.27
N VAL A 123 25.11 21.35 9.10
CA VAL A 123 26.53 21.18 9.47
C VAL A 123 27.37 20.93 8.21
N VAL A 124 27.00 19.95 7.38
CA VAL A 124 27.78 19.64 6.17
C VAL A 124 27.82 20.82 5.20
N THR A 125 26.69 21.48 4.96
CA THR A 125 26.63 22.61 4.02
C THR A 125 27.46 23.80 4.51
N PHE A 126 27.31 24.18 5.79
CA PHE A 126 28.04 25.31 6.35
C PHE A 126 29.53 25.02 6.50
N SER A 127 29.91 23.79 6.86
CA SER A 127 31.32 23.37 6.85
C SER A 127 31.92 23.49 5.45
N VAL A 128 31.24 23.00 4.40
CA VAL A 128 31.73 23.14 3.02
C VAL A 128 31.78 24.63 2.61
N TYR A 129 30.80 25.43 2.98
CA TYR A 129 30.77 26.86 2.65
C TYR A 129 31.98 27.63 3.22
N VAL A 130 32.32 27.39 4.48
CA VAL A 130 33.47 28.05 5.15
C VAL A 130 34.81 27.47 4.67
N LEU A 131 34.88 26.18 4.33
CA LEU A 131 36.14 25.53 3.92
C LEU A 131 36.53 25.79 2.46
N VAL A 132 35.57 26.05 1.56
CA VAL A 132 35.83 26.21 0.12
C VAL A 132 36.50 27.55 -0.20
N ASP A 133 36.12 28.63 0.48
CA ASP A 133 36.71 29.95 0.26
C ASP A 133 36.83 30.69 1.61
N SER A 134 38.04 31.17 1.90
CA SER A 134 38.31 31.98 3.10
C SER A 134 37.55 33.31 3.15
N ASN A 135 37.05 33.79 2.01
CA ASN A 135 36.22 35.00 1.93
C ASN A 135 34.74 34.75 2.26
N ASN A 136 34.31 33.48 2.38
CA ASN A 136 32.94 33.14 2.69
C ASN A 136 32.64 33.38 4.17
N ILE A 137 32.02 34.52 4.45
CA ILE A 137 31.52 34.84 5.80
C ILE A 137 30.11 34.25 5.96
N LEU A 138 29.96 33.36 6.94
CA LEU A 138 28.67 32.81 7.34
C LEU A 138 28.01 33.73 8.37
N ASP A 139 27.20 34.66 7.88
CA ASP A 139 26.39 35.53 8.74
C ASP A 139 25.08 34.85 9.18
N ALA A 140 24.51 35.32 10.29
CA ALA A 140 23.25 34.84 10.85
C ALA A 140 22.12 34.87 9.82
N GLN A 141 22.03 35.94 9.01
CA GLN A 141 21.02 36.04 7.95
C GLN A 141 21.14 34.89 6.94
N LYS A 142 22.35 34.57 6.48
CA LYS A 142 22.59 33.47 5.54
C LYS A 142 22.27 32.13 6.17
N ALA A 143 22.70 31.92 7.42
CA ALA A 143 22.49 30.67 8.14
C ALA A 143 21.00 30.38 8.36
N PHE A 144 20.24 31.32 8.93
CA PHE A 144 18.82 31.12 9.22
C PHE A 144 17.96 31.00 7.96
N THR A 145 18.25 31.81 6.92
CA THR A 145 17.57 31.70 5.62
C THR A 145 17.81 30.33 4.99
N SER A 146 19.05 29.85 5.02
CA SER A 146 19.41 28.54 4.45
C SER A 146 18.79 27.36 5.20
N ILE A 147 18.81 27.38 6.54
CA ILE A 147 18.14 26.35 7.36
C ILE A 147 16.66 26.28 7.01
N THR A 148 16.01 27.43 6.84
CA THR A 148 14.59 27.52 6.48
C THR A 148 14.33 26.93 5.10
N LEU A 149 15.13 27.30 4.10
CA LEU A 149 15.02 26.77 2.75
C LEU A 149 15.27 25.26 2.69
N PHE A 150 16.24 24.73 3.44
CA PHE A 150 16.46 23.29 3.55
C PHE A 150 15.26 22.57 4.19
N ASN A 151 14.65 23.14 5.22
CA ASN A 151 13.44 22.57 5.81
C ASN A 151 12.26 22.53 4.82
N ILE A 152 12.10 23.56 3.99
CA ILE A 152 11.09 23.62 2.93
C ILE A 152 11.35 22.57 1.84
N LEU A 153 12.63 22.37 1.46
CA LEU A 153 13.04 21.42 0.42
C LEU A 153 12.86 19.95 0.83
N ARG A 154 12.91 19.68 2.13
CA ARG A 154 12.86 18.33 2.70
C ARG A 154 11.55 17.59 2.39
N PHE A 155 10.42 18.26 2.58
CA PHE A 155 9.10 17.66 2.36
C PHE A 155 8.93 17.15 0.92
N PRO A 156 9.09 17.97 -0.14
CA PRO A 156 8.92 17.52 -1.52
C PRO A 156 9.93 16.43 -1.91
N LEU A 157 11.19 16.50 -1.46
CA LEU A 157 12.17 15.43 -1.71
C LEU A 157 11.76 14.09 -1.08
N SER A 158 11.19 14.11 0.11
CA SER A 158 10.74 12.90 0.81
C SER A 158 9.46 12.30 0.21
N MET A 159 8.57 13.12 -0.34
CA MET A 159 7.31 12.66 -0.94
C MET A 159 7.47 12.18 -2.39
N LEU A 160 8.45 12.69 -3.13
CA LEU A 160 8.65 12.38 -4.54
C LEU A 160 8.59 10.86 -4.85
N PRO A 161 9.33 9.98 -4.14
CA PRO A 161 9.26 8.54 -4.41
C PRO A 161 7.87 7.93 -4.19
N MET A 162 7.15 8.41 -3.17
CA MET A 162 5.79 7.96 -2.86
C MET A 162 4.81 8.38 -3.97
N MET A 163 4.96 9.59 -4.49
CA MET A 163 4.09 10.11 -5.53
C MET A 163 4.30 9.37 -6.86
N ILE A 164 5.56 9.09 -7.23
CA ILE A 164 5.88 8.24 -8.39
C ILE A 164 5.24 6.86 -8.23
N SER A 165 5.43 6.23 -7.07
CA SER A 165 4.86 4.91 -6.79
C SER A 165 3.33 4.91 -6.87
N SER A 166 2.69 5.98 -6.39
CA SER A 166 1.22 6.14 -6.43
C SER A 166 0.71 6.32 -7.86
N MET A 167 1.43 7.05 -8.71
CA MET A 167 1.08 7.17 -10.14
C MET A 167 1.19 5.83 -10.87
N LEU A 168 2.26 5.08 -10.64
CA LEU A 168 2.42 3.74 -11.22
C LEU A 168 1.30 2.81 -10.78
N GLN A 169 0.95 2.82 -9.49
CA GLN A 169 -0.18 2.03 -8.97
C GLN A 169 -1.52 2.47 -9.55
N ALA A 170 -1.72 3.77 -9.73
CA ALA A 170 -2.92 4.31 -10.38
C ALA A 170 -3.02 3.81 -11.82
N GLY A 171 -1.93 3.87 -12.61
CA GLY A 171 -1.90 3.39 -14.00
C GLY A 171 -2.27 1.90 -14.14
N VAL A 172 -1.68 1.03 -13.32
CA VAL A 172 -2.03 -0.40 -13.33
C VAL A 172 -3.47 -0.64 -12.84
N SER A 173 -3.97 0.20 -11.93
CA SER A 173 -5.35 0.07 -11.43
C SER A 173 -6.37 0.54 -12.46
N THR A 174 -6.08 1.60 -13.21
CA THR A 174 -6.92 2.07 -14.30
C THR A 174 -6.98 1.05 -15.43
N GLU A 175 -5.86 0.42 -15.78
CA GLU A 175 -5.84 -0.66 -16.79
C GLU A 175 -6.74 -1.84 -16.39
N ARG A 176 -6.68 -2.26 -15.11
CA ARG A 176 -7.58 -3.30 -14.60
C ARG A 176 -9.05 -2.88 -14.64
N LEU A 177 -9.33 -1.63 -14.30
CA LEU A 177 -10.68 -1.09 -14.32
C LEU A 177 -11.24 -1.05 -15.75
N GLU A 178 -10.42 -0.58 -16.70
CA GLU A 178 -10.75 -0.56 -18.12
C GLU A 178 -11.04 -1.97 -18.65
N LYS A 179 -10.18 -2.94 -18.32
CA LYS A 179 -10.40 -4.34 -18.70
C LYS A 179 -11.71 -4.91 -18.12
N TYR A 180 -12.05 -4.55 -16.88
CA TYR A 180 -13.28 -5.01 -16.24
C TYR A 180 -14.52 -4.35 -16.85
N LEU A 181 -14.49 -3.03 -17.04
CA LEU A 181 -15.63 -2.27 -17.56
C LEU A 181 -15.81 -2.46 -19.08
N GLY A 182 -14.75 -2.77 -19.81
CA GLY A 182 -14.79 -3.15 -21.22
C GLY A 182 -15.01 -4.65 -21.44
N GLY A 183 -15.33 -5.40 -20.37
CA GLY A 183 -15.73 -6.80 -20.48
C GLY A 183 -17.06 -6.93 -21.23
N ASP A 184 -17.28 -8.13 -21.78
CA ASP A 184 -18.54 -8.45 -22.43
C ASP A 184 -19.71 -8.46 -21.42
N ASP A 185 -20.77 -7.73 -21.74
CA ASP A 185 -22.03 -7.82 -21.02
C ASP A 185 -22.82 -9.07 -21.46
N LEU A 186 -23.61 -9.62 -20.52
CA LEU A 186 -24.57 -10.68 -20.81
C LEU A 186 -25.68 -10.15 -21.70
N ASP A 187 -25.88 -10.80 -22.85
CA ASP A 187 -27.03 -10.52 -23.70
C ASP A 187 -28.31 -11.07 -23.06
N THR A 188 -29.11 -10.17 -22.49
CA THR A 188 -30.39 -10.53 -21.84
C THR A 188 -31.52 -10.69 -22.84
N SER A 189 -31.32 -10.35 -24.13
CA SER A 189 -32.34 -10.51 -25.17
C SER A 189 -32.64 -11.98 -25.49
N ALA A 190 -31.73 -12.89 -25.12
CA ALA A 190 -31.94 -14.33 -25.22
C ALA A 190 -33.11 -14.84 -24.36
N ILE A 191 -33.49 -14.11 -23.30
CA ILE A 191 -34.63 -14.45 -22.44
C ILE A 191 -35.79 -13.51 -22.78
N ARG A 192 -36.87 -14.07 -23.33
CA ARG A 192 -38.10 -13.32 -23.58
C ARG A 192 -39.02 -13.43 -22.37
N HIS A 193 -39.28 -12.29 -21.73
CA HIS A 193 -40.32 -12.16 -20.72
C HIS A 193 -41.60 -11.64 -21.39
N ASP A 194 -42.42 -12.56 -21.88
CA ASP A 194 -43.72 -12.22 -22.45
C ASP A 194 -44.83 -12.78 -21.54
N CYS A 195 -45.70 -11.88 -21.07
CA CYS A 195 -46.77 -12.21 -20.14
C CYS A 195 -47.96 -12.91 -20.82
N ASN A 196 -47.94 -13.07 -22.14
CA ASN A 196 -49.09 -13.52 -22.93
C ASN A 196 -48.97 -14.97 -23.43
N PHE A 197 -48.00 -15.74 -22.94
CA PHE A 197 -47.84 -17.16 -23.28
C PHE A 197 -48.62 -18.07 -22.33
N ASP A 198 -49.17 -19.15 -22.89
CA ASP A 198 -49.88 -20.21 -22.15
C ASP A 198 -48.94 -21.05 -21.24
N LYS A 199 -47.62 -20.90 -21.43
CA LYS A 199 -46.57 -21.63 -20.73
C LYS A 199 -45.83 -20.70 -19.77
N ALA A 200 -45.50 -21.20 -18.59
CA ALA A 200 -44.76 -20.44 -17.57
C ALA A 200 -43.25 -20.38 -17.88
N VAL A 201 -42.68 -21.47 -18.40
CA VAL A 201 -41.29 -21.52 -18.88
C VAL A 201 -41.25 -22.40 -20.13
N GLN A 202 -40.56 -21.96 -21.17
CA GLN A 202 -40.37 -22.73 -22.40
C GLN A 202 -38.91 -22.64 -22.85
N PHE A 203 -38.32 -23.80 -23.12
CA PHE A 203 -37.06 -23.97 -23.83
C PHE A 203 -37.35 -24.70 -25.14
N SER A 204 -36.84 -24.18 -26.26
CA SER A 204 -36.97 -24.79 -27.58
C SER A 204 -35.60 -24.82 -28.22
N GLU A 205 -35.07 -26.02 -28.47
CA GLU A 205 -33.74 -26.28 -29.06
C GLU A 205 -32.63 -25.44 -28.38
N ALA A 206 -32.75 -25.25 -27.07
CA ALA A 206 -31.88 -24.34 -26.33
C ALA A 206 -30.57 -25.04 -25.94
N SER A 207 -29.45 -24.39 -26.26
CA SER A 207 -28.11 -24.85 -25.90
C SER A 207 -27.38 -23.79 -25.06
N PHE A 208 -26.74 -24.22 -23.98
CA PHE A 208 -26.06 -23.33 -23.03
C PHE A 208 -24.61 -23.75 -22.82
N THR A 209 -23.74 -22.76 -22.74
CA THR A 209 -22.31 -22.93 -22.42
C THR A 209 -21.88 -21.84 -21.44
N TRP A 210 -20.87 -22.14 -20.62
CA TRP A 210 -20.29 -21.18 -19.68
C TRP A 210 -19.25 -20.26 -20.33
N GLU A 211 -18.59 -20.73 -21.39
CA GLU A 211 -17.56 -19.98 -22.12
C GLU A 211 -17.87 -20.00 -23.62
N ARG A 212 -17.63 -18.88 -24.31
CA ARG A 212 -17.95 -18.71 -25.74
C ARG A 212 -17.26 -19.73 -26.65
N ASP A 213 -16.05 -20.15 -26.28
CA ASP A 213 -15.22 -21.06 -27.08
C ASP A 213 -15.33 -22.53 -26.63
N MET A 214 -16.15 -22.83 -25.62
CA MET A 214 -16.42 -24.20 -25.20
C MET A 214 -17.64 -24.76 -25.90
N GLU A 215 -17.60 -26.07 -26.18
CA GLU A 215 -18.79 -26.76 -26.64
C GLU A 215 -19.91 -26.65 -25.60
N ALA A 216 -21.16 -26.58 -26.09
CA ALA A 216 -22.33 -26.47 -25.23
C ALA A 216 -22.38 -27.59 -24.19
N THR A 217 -22.49 -27.20 -22.92
CA THR A 217 -22.58 -28.13 -21.78
C THR A 217 -23.98 -28.73 -21.70
N ILE A 218 -24.99 -27.92 -22.01
CA ILE A 218 -26.39 -28.33 -22.13
C ILE A 218 -26.75 -28.15 -23.60
N ARG A 219 -27.25 -29.21 -24.25
CA ARG A 219 -27.55 -29.22 -25.69
C ARG A 219 -29.00 -29.57 -25.94
N ASP A 220 -29.58 -28.90 -26.92
CA ASP A 220 -30.86 -29.26 -27.56
C ASP A 220 -32.02 -29.46 -26.57
N VAL A 221 -32.10 -28.61 -25.54
CA VAL A 221 -33.14 -28.71 -24.50
C VAL A 221 -34.47 -28.21 -25.06
N ASN A 222 -35.45 -29.11 -25.02
CA ASN A 222 -36.85 -28.85 -25.31
C ASN A 222 -37.67 -29.15 -24.05
N LEU A 223 -38.20 -28.12 -23.39
CA LEU A 223 -38.94 -28.26 -22.14
C LEU A 223 -40.02 -27.19 -22.03
N ASP A 224 -41.25 -27.62 -21.75
CA ASP A 224 -42.39 -26.76 -21.52
C ASP A 224 -42.94 -26.99 -20.10
N ILE A 225 -43.03 -25.92 -19.31
CA ILE A 225 -43.61 -25.94 -17.95
C ILE A 225 -44.87 -25.09 -17.95
N MET A 226 -45.99 -25.69 -17.54
CA MET A 226 -47.28 -25.01 -17.44
C MET A 226 -47.42 -24.24 -16.12
N PRO A 227 -48.22 -23.16 -16.08
CA PRO A 227 -48.50 -22.42 -14.85
C PRO A 227 -49.07 -23.33 -13.74
N GLY A 228 -48.68 -23.09 -12.49
CA GLY A 228 -49.21 -23.78 -11.30
C GLY A 228 -48.72 -25.22 -11.09
N HIS A 229 -47.78 -25.72 -11.89
CA HIS A 229 -47.24 -27.07 -11.74
C HIS A 229 -46.01 -27.11 -10.81
N LEU A 230 -45.91 -28.17 -10.00
CA LEU A 230 -44.72 -28.48 -9.20
C LEU A 230 -43.83 -29.46 -9.99
N VAL A 231 -42.63 -29.02 -10.35
CA VAL A 231 -41.67 -29.80 -11.13
C VAL A 231 -40.45 -30.12 -10.27
N ALA A 232 -39.92 -31.33 -10.42
CA ALA A 232 -38.66 -31.76 -9.81
C ALA A 232 -37.59 -31.95 -10.89
N VAL A 233 -36.34 -31.64 -10.53
CA VAL A 233 -35.13 -31.78 -11.37
C VAL A 233 -34.16 -32.72 -10.69
#